data_AF-A0A7X1E5I3-F1
#
_entry.id   AF-A0A7X1E5I3-F1
#
_cell.length_a   1.000
_cell.length_b   1.000
_cell.length_c   1.000
_cell.angle_alpha   90.00
_cell.angle_beta   90.00
_cell.angle_gamma   90.00
#
_symmetry.space_group_name_H-M   'P 1'
#
loop_
_entity.id
_entity.type
_entity.pdbx_description
1 polymer ?
#
loop_
_entity_poly.entity_id
_entity_poly.type
_entity_poly.pdbx_seq_one_letter_code
_entity_poly.pdbx_strand_id
1 'polypeptide(L)'
;MAIRPGLNIFMMSKLAPIPFFSHLFPLLAFGISLVCLPVHSAVVTLDADDSGNSSFATAGNWDDNQAPQAGNDYYTNGFRLEVPNDNNDYTFGGDSLTINNSNWAVIAGTTRVLTVNDLILDNANLQTGTSGRDLNLDGNVTVAGNSSLQTIRASVNFLAAVGGSAELRIYNRQAANDPTVTFLSSANTFTGDIDVDVGHFTLADNARMNFVIGASSGVNNEIYDSSAASSTSIVDLDGDFYFDLSSASTTQGDFWNIVDLASLGASNVTFGETFSVNGFSNSGTLWTSGYYAFDESTGTLSVIPEPSSATMILLAGCGVTVVVCGRRRSVS
;
A
#
# COMPACT_ATOMS: atom_id res chain seq x y z
N MET A 1 -55.46 36.61 -9.06
CA MET A 1 -55.62 38.06 -9.31
C MET A 1 -56.32 38.66 -8.10
N ALA A 2 -55.78 39.74 -7.50
CA ALA A 2 -56.21 40.39 -6.23
C ALA A 2 -56.18 39.45 -4.98
N ILE A 3 -55.33 39.60 -3.95
CA ILE A 3 -55.03 40.72 -3.01
C ILE A 3 -56.06 40.84 -1.85
N ARG A 4 -55.62 40.38 -0.65
CA ARG A 4 -55.67 40.89 0.77
C ARG A 4 -56.55 42.14 1.12
N PRO A 5 -56.65 42.64 2.40
CA PRO A 5 -56.14 42.22 3.74
C PRO A 5 -57.16 42.36 4.93
N GLY A 6 -56.67 42.23 6.18
CA GLY A 6 -57.13 43.04 7.35
C GLY A 6 -57.88 42.27 8.45
N LEU A 7 -57.43 42.04 9.70
CA LEU A 7 -56.62 42.77 10.71
C LEU A 7 -57.45 43.59 11.73
N ASN A 8 -57.11 43.41 13.02
CA ASN A 8 -57.41 44.17 14.26
C ASN A 8 -58.35 43.43 15.24
N ILE A 9 -57.89 43.00 16.43
CA ILE A 9 -57.39 43.74 17.63
C ILE A 9 -58.54 44.29 18.48
N PHE A 10 -58.64 43.91 19.78
CA PHE A 10 -58.43 44.78 20.97
C PHE A 10 -58.95 44.19 22.31
N MET A 11 -58.10 44.13 23.35
CA MET A 11 -58.40 44.29 24.81
C MET A 11 -59.45 43.37 25.51
N MET A 12 -59.58 43.21 26.84
CA MET A 12 -58.93 43.65 28.12
C MET A 12 -59.37 42.61 29.21
N SER A 13 -58.93 42.52 30.48
CA SER A 13 -57.91 43.13 31.37
C SER A 13 -57.79 42.29 32.67
N LYS A 14 -56.87 42.66 33.59
CA LYS A 14 -56.93 42.43 35.07
C LYS A 14 -56.75 40.98 35.59
N LEU A 15 -55.98 40.69 36.66
CA LEU A 15 -55.39 41.52 37.74
C LEU A 15 -53.92 41.13 38.09
N ALA A 16 -53.23 42.06 38.78
CA ALA A 16 -52.10 41.86 39.69
C ALA A 16 -52.50 42.45 41.08
N PRO A 17 -51.86 42.18 42.26
CA PRO A 17 -50.42 42.41 42.58
C PRO A 17 -49.71 41.33 43.48
N ILE A 18 -48.37 41.08 43.39
CA ILE A 18 -47.19 41.63 44.15
C ILE A 18 -47.18 41.31 45.68
N PRO A 19 -46.04 40.98 46.37
CA PRO A 19 -44.75 40.32 46.00
C PRO A 19 -44.31 39.20 47.00
N PHE A 20 -43.16 38.55 46.75
CA PHE A 20 -42.19 38.24 47.84
C PHE A 20 -40.74 38.31 47.30
N PHE A 21 -39.84 38.93 48.07
CA PHE A 21 -38.41 39.04 47.75
C PHE A 21 -37.64 37.78 48.18
N SER A 22 -36.76 37.28 47.33
CA SER A 22 -35.64 36.42 47.75
C SER A 22 -34.41 36.71 46.87
N HIS A 23 -33.40 37.35 47.44
CA HIS A 23 -32.12 37.57 46.76
C HIS A 23 -31.35 36.25 46.66
N LEU A 24 -31.03 35.82 45.44
CA LEU A 24 -30.09 34.75 45.18
C LEU A 24 -28.88 35.33 44.44
N PHE A 25 -27.69 35.15 45.00
CA PHE A 25 -26.43 35.60 44.42
C PHE A 25 -26.13 34.80 43.13
N PRO A 26 -25.69 35.43 42.03
CA PRO A 26 -25.10 34.70 40.92
C PRO A 26 -23.70 34.23 41.32
N LEU A 27 -23.55 32.94 41.59
CA LEU A 27 -22.24 32.32 41.74
C LEU A 27 -21.55 32.31 40.37
N LEU A 28 -20.52 33.14 40.21
CA LEU A 28 -19.73 33.20 38.99
C LEU A 28 -18.90 31.91 38.84
N ALA A 29 -19.45 30.93 38.12
CA ALA A 29 -18.75 29.70 37.79
C ALA A 29 -17.60 30.00 36.81
N PHE A 30 -16.39 30.20 37.35
CA PHE A 30 -15.16 30.11 36.57
C PHE A 30 -15.03 28.66 36.09
N GLY A 31 -15.52 28.39 34.87
CA GLY A 31 -15.20 27.17 34.17
C GLY A 31 -13.69 27.14 33.93
N ILE A 32 -12.98 26.31 34.68
CA ILE A 32 -11.62 25.91 34.33
C ILE A 32 -11.76 25.13 33.03
N SER A 33 -11.52 25.82 31.91
CA SER A 33 -11.34 25.16 30.62
C SER A 33 -10.09 24.31 30.77
N LEU A 34 -10.28 23.01 30.94
CA LEU A 34 -9.19 22.05 30.95
C LEU A 34 -8.63 22.03 29.52
N VAL A 35 -7.63 22.88 29.27
CA VAL A 35 -6.88 22.87 28.03
C VAL A 35 -6.16 21.53 28.03
N CYS A 36 -6.71 20.58 27.29
CA CYS A 36 -6.01 19.37 26.90
C CYS A 36 -4.85 19.83 26.00
N LEU A 37 -3.71 20.10 26.62
CA LEU A 37 -2.46 20.25 25.88
C LEU A 37 -2.25 18.92 25.15
N PRO A 38 -1.84 18.92 23.87
CA PRO A 38 -1.43 17.69 23.23
C PRO A 38 -0.29 17.11 24.08
N VAL A 39 -0.51 15.91 24.62
CA VAL A 39 0.58 15.10 25.14
C VAL A 39 1.45 14.84 23.92
N HIS A 40 2.64 15.43 23.90
CA HIS A 40 3.65 15.03 22.93
C HIS A 40 3.95 13.56 23.21
N SER A 41 3.86 12.73 22.17
CA SER A 41 4.24 11.33 22.27
C SER A 41 5.67 11.26 22.82
N ALA A 42 5.87 10.51 23.91
CA ALA A 42 7.21 10.38 24.45
C ALA A 42 7.99 9.42 23.56
N VAL A 43 9.17 9.86 23.10
CA VAL A 43 10.08 8.98 22.34
C VAL A 43 10.75 8.04 23.34
N VAL A 44 10.53 6.74 23.14
CA VAL A 44 11.13 5.66 23.93
C VAL A 44 12.03 4.83 22.99
N THR A 45 13.28 4.61 23.37
CA THR A 45 14.25 3.90 22.52
C THR A 45 14.66 2.57 23.14
N LEU A 46 14.90 1.57 22.28
CA LEU A 46 15.50 0.31 22.71
C LEU A 46 16.98 0.59 23.03
N ASP A 47 17.46 0.11 24.18
CA ASP A 47 18.82 0.37 24.68
C ASP A 47 19.75 -0.86 24.64
N ALA A 48 19.20 -2.04 24.36
CA ALA A 48 19.93 -3.30 24.17
C ALA A 48 19.13 -4.29 23.29
N ASP A 49 19.84 -5.30 22.76
CA ASP A 49 19.21 -6.40 22.02
C ASP A 49 18.35 -7.30 22.93
N ASP A 50 17.16 -7.65 22.46
CA ASP A 50 16.36 -8.73 23.01
C ASP A 50 17.09 -10.08 22.83
N SER A 51 17.14 -10.85 23.92
CA SER A 51 17.92 -12.09 24.06
C SER A 51 17.13 -13.20 24.73
N GLY A 52 15.91 -13.47 24.22
CA GLY A 52 14.96 -14.46 24.73
C GLY A 52 13.87 -13.88 25.63
N ASN A 53 13.98 -12.60 26.00
CA ASN A 53 12.90 -11.79 26.57
C ASN A 53 12.43 -10.81 25.50
N SER A 54 11.12 -10.61 25.36
CA SER A 54 10.54 -9.76 24.32
C SER A 54 10.12 -8.40 24.86
N SER A 55 10.76 -7.35 24.38
CA SER A 55 10.39 -5.96 24.68
C SER A 55 9.12 -5.51 23.93
N PHE A 56 8.64 -6.27 22.94
CA PHE A 56 7.42 -5.96 22.18
C PHE A 56 6.14 -5.93 23.05
N ALA A 57 6.06 -6.76 24.10
CA ALA A 57 4.85 -6.92 24.91
C ALA A 57 5.09 -6.85 26.43
N THR A 58 6.35 -6.73 26.88
CA THR A 58 6.70 -6.74 28.31
C THR A 58 7.70 -5.65 28.64
N ALA A 59 7.89 -5.35 29.92
CA ALA A 59 8.97 -4.49 30.37
C ALA A 59 10.30 -5.19 30.07
N GLY A 60 11.13 -4.53 29.25
CA GLY A 60 12.34 -5.11 28.67
C GLY A 60 13.42 -4.06 28.49
N ASN A 61 14.10 -4.09 27.35
CA ASN A 61 15.26 -3.25 27.02
C ASN A 61 14.86 -1.86 26.48
N TRP A 62 13.78 -1.28 26.98
CA TRP A 62 13.39 0.10 26.68
C TRP A 62 14.06 1.04 27.69
N ASP A 63 14.50 2.22 27.25
CA ASP A 63 15.19 3.19 28.11
C ASP A 63 14.37 3.67 29.33
N ASP A 64 13.03 3.66 29.24
CA ASP A 64 12.09 3.92 30.34
C ASP A 64 11.87 2.71 31.30
N ASN A 65 12.41 1.54 30.94
CA ASN A 65 12.27 0.25 31.62
C ASN A 65 10.79 -0.17 31.84
N GLN A 66 9.86 0.32 31.01
CA GLN A 66 8.44 -0.06 31.05
C GLN A 66 8.10 -1.05 29.92
N ALA A 67 6.92 -1.66 30.02
CA ALA A 67 6.29 -2.28 28.85
C ALA A 67 5.74 -1.17 27.93
N PRO A 68 5.62 -1.41 26.61
CA PRO A 68 5.04 -0.45 25.68
C PRO A 68 3.66 0.08 26.14
N GLN A 69 3.49 1.41 26.06
CA GLN A 69 2.31 2.13 26.56
C GLN A 69 1.84 3.19 25.58
N ALA A 70 0.51 3.39 25.50
CA ALA A 70 -0.11 4.35 24.62
C ALA A 70 0.26 5.80 25.03
N GLY A 71 0.39 6.67 24.04
CA GLY A 71 0.95 8.01 24.18
C GLY A 71 2.48 8.08 24.05
N ASN A 72 3.14 7.01 23.57
CA ASN A 72 4.58 6.95 23.33
C ASN A 72 4.90 6.38 21.94
N ASP A 73 5.97 6.89 21.33
CA ASP A 73 6.53 6.45 20.04
C ASP A 73 7.82 5.65 20.28
N TYR A 74 7.88 4.43 19.78
CA TYR A 74 8.97 3.50 20.08
C TYR A 74 9.94 3.34 18.91
N TYR A 75 11.24 3.29 19.18
CA TYR A 75 12.29 3.14 18.17
C TYR A 75 13.27 2.02 18.52
N THR A 76 13.55 1.11 17.58
CA THR A 76 14.54 0.03 17.80
C THR A 76 15.99 0.53 17.83
N ASN A 77 16.27 1.70 17.24
CA ASN A 77 17.56 2.40 17.33
C ASN A 77 18.78 1.51 16.96
N GLY A 78 18.60 0.61 15.99
CA GLY A 78 19.61 -0.34 15.54
C GLY A 78 19.68 -1.67 16.30
N PHE A 79 19.06 -1.75 17.48
CA PHE A 79 18.99 -2.97 18.29
C PHE A 79 17.93 -3.95 17.76
N ARG A 80 18.10 -5.21 18.17
CA ARG A 80 17.23 -6.33 17.82
C ARG A 80 16.06 -6.42 18.78
N LEU A 81 14.87 -6.06 18.30
CA LEU A 81 13.61 -6.38 18.96
C LEU A 81 13.23 -7.84 18.66
N GLU A 82 12.82 -8.60 19.69
CA GLU A 82 12.19 -9.91 19.55
C GLU A 82 10.70 -9.82 19.89
N VAL A 83 9.88 -10.57 19.17
CA VAL A 83 8.47 -10.84 19.50
C VAL A 83 8.38 -12.11 20.34
N PRO A 84 7.39 -12.28 21.25
CA PRO A 84 7.33 -13.46 22.10
C PRO A 84 7.18 -14.74 21.27
N ASN A 85 8.09 -15.70 21.48
CA ASN A 85 8.12 -16.95 20.73
C ASN A 85 7.17 -18.00 21.31
N ASP A 86 5.87 -17.68 21.34
CA ASP A 86 4.81 -18.61 21.68
C ASP A 86 3.69 -18.61 20.62
N ASN A 87 2.52 -19.17 20.97
CA ASN A 87 1.36 -19.23 20.08
C ASN A 87 0.27 -18.24 20.55
N ASN A 88 0.60 -16.99 20.85
CA ASN A 88 -0.35 -15.91 21.16
C ASN A 88 -0.42 -14.82 20.08
N ASP A 89 -1.55 -14.11 20.00
CA ASP A 89 -1.66 -12.85 19.27
C ASP A 89 -1.11 -11.76 20.20
N TYR A 90 -0.46 -10.75 19.63
CA TYR A 90 0.09 -9.63 20.39
C TYR A 90 -0.29 -8.29 19.77
N THR A 91 -0.73 -7.36 20.60
CA THR A 91 -0.90 -5.95 20.22
C THR A 91 0.23 -5.16 20.84
N PHE A 92 0.96 -4.39 20.05
CA PHE A 92 1.96 -3.47 20.56
C PHE A 92 1.28 -2.37 21.38
N GLY A 93 1.82 -2.07 22.57
CA GLY A 93 1.19 -1.15 23.50
C GLY A 93 1.38 0.34 23.18
N GLY A 94 2.38 0.70 22.38
CA GLY A 94 2.67 2.08 21.96
C GLY A 94 1.83 2.59 20.80
N ASP A 95 1.85 3.90 20.58
CA ASP A 95 1.11 4.55 19.49
C ASP A 95 1.73 4.25 18.13
N SER A 96 3.07 4.21 18.08
CA SER A 96 3.86 3.80 16.92
C SER A 96 5.06 2.94 17.32
N LEU A 97 5.53 2.10 16.38
CA LEU A 97 6.80 1.38 16.47
C LEU A 97 7.59 1.59 15.18
N THR A 98 8.70 2.31 15.28
CA THR A 98 9.67 2.45 14.20
C THR A 98 10.78 1.41 14.36
N ILE A 99 10.89 0.52 13.38
CA ILE A 99 12.03 -0.38 13.25
C ILE A 99 13.04 0.32 12.35
N ASN A 100 14.16 0.76 12.92
CA ASN A 100 15.15 1.56 12.21
C ASN A 100 16.61 1.21 12.52
N ASN A 101 17.47 1.50 11.54
CA ASN A 101 18.93 1.32 11.58
C ASN A 101 19.37 -0.12 11.94
N SER A 102 18.47 -1.10 11.83
CA SER A 102 18.60 -2.41 12.48
C SER A 102 19.46 -3.37 11.70
N ASN A 103 20.38 -4.06 12.39
CA ASN A 103 21.04 -5.24 11.83
C ASN A 103 20.01 -6.34 11.55
N TRP A 104 19.14 -6.64 12.52
CA TRP A 104 17.94 -7.49 12.39
C TRP A 104 16.91 -7.14 13.48
N ALA A 105 15.64 -6.99 13.13
CA ALA A 105 14.52 -7.19 14.04
C ALA A 105 13.94 -8.59 13.79
N VAL A 106 13.97 -9.46 14.79
CA VAL A 106 13.50 -10.84 14.64
C VAL A 106 12.11 -10.94 15.23
N ILE A 107 11.12 -10.75 14.36
CA ILE A 107 9.76 -11.09 14.70
C ILE A 107 9.64 -12.61 14.68
N ALA A 108 9.80 -13.21 15.86
CA ALA A 108 9.71 -14.65 16.05
C ALA A 108 8.32 -15.12 15.63
N GLY A 109 8.27 -15.97 14.61
CA GLY A 109 7.04 -16.32 13.91
C GLY A 109 5.96 -16.90 14.83
N THR A 110 4.78 -16.30 14.75
CA THR A 110 3.55 -16.74 15.41
C THR A 110 2.53 -17.07 14.32
N THR A 111 1.86 -18.22 14.36
CA THR A 111 0.75 -18.54 13.42
C THR A 111 -0.54 -17.75 13.74
N ARG A 112 -0.35 -16.49 14.08
CA ARG A 112 -1.20 -15.58 14.87
C ARG A 112 -0.84 -14.14 14.50
N VAL A 113 -1.61 -13.19 15.03
CA VAL A 113 -1.58 -11.80 14.55
C VAL A 113 -0.74 -10.93 15.48
N LEU A 114 0.15 -10.15 14.88
CA LEU A 114 0.82 -9.02 15.52
C LEU A 114 0.14 -7.74 15.03
N THR A 115 -0.58 -7.06 15.92
CA THR A 115 -1.16 -5.75 15.62
C THR A 115 -0.23 -4.66 16.13
N VAL A 116 0.19 -3.77 15.24
CA VAL A 116 0.91 -2.53 15.58
C VAL A 116 0.08 -1.38 15.02
N ASN A 117 -0.30 -0.43 15.88
CA ASN A 117 -1.18 0.67 15.45
C ASN A 117 -0.59 1.49 14.29
N ASP A 118 0.71 1.80 14.36
CA ASP A 118 1.50 2.32 13.24
C ASP A 118 2.92 1.73 13.25
N LEU A 119 3.21 0.80 12.33
CA LEU A 119 4.52 0.19 12.14
C LEU A 119 5.28 0.94 11.04
N ILE A 120 6.42 1.51 11.39
CA ILE A 120 7.27 2.25 10.45
C ILE A 120 8.53 1.44 10.19
N LEU A 121 8.78 1.12 8.92
CA LEU A 121 10.00 0.46 8.45
C LEU A 121 10.91 1.52 7.83
N ASP A 122 11.96 1.90 8.55
CA ASP A 122 12.89 2.97 8.16
C ASP A 122 14.33 2.45 8.21
N ASN A 123 14.82 1.90 7.09
CA ASN A 123 16.06 1.12 7.07
C ASN A 123 15.95 -0.11 8.00
N ALA A 124 14.80 -0.80 7.92
CA ALA A 124 14.50 -1.99 8.70
C ALA A 124 15.04 -3.26 8.03
N ASN A 125 15.44 -4.24 8.83
CA ASN A 125 15.63 -5.62 8.40
C ASN A 125 14.75 -6.53 9.25
N LEU A 126 13.62 -6.99 8.70
CA LEU A 126 12.73 -7.94 9.38
C LEU A 126 13.11 -9.36 8.99
N GLN A 127 13.35 -10.22 9.97
CA GLN A 127 13.64 -11.63 9.72
C GLN A 127 12.60 -12.53 10.37
N THR A 128 12.04 -13.47 9.59
CA THR A 128 11.12 -14.49 10.12
C THR A 128 11.88 -15.59 10.90
N GLY A 129 11.22 -16.13 11.92
CA GLY A 129 11.78 -17.19 12.75
C GLY A 129 12.02 -18.51 12.00
N THR A 130 13.03 -19.28 12.43
CA THR A 130 13.37 -20.59 11.83
C THR A 130 12.40 -21.72 12.17
N SER A 131 11.35 -21.42 12.94
CA SER A 131 10.30 -22.32 13.41
C SER A 131 9.29 -22.74 12.34
N GLY A 132 9.27 -22.09 11.17
CA GLY A 132 8.27 -22.35 10.12
C GLY A 132 6.86 -21.89 10.50
N ARG A 133 6.77 -20.85 11.35
CA ARG A 133 5.54 -20.15 11.68
C ARG A 133 5.57 -18.79 11.01
N ASP A 134 4.53 -18.47 10.25
CA ASP A 134 4.41 -17.19 9.53
C ASP A 134 4.41 -15.98 10.48
N LEU A 135 4.46 -14.79 9.88
CA LEU A 135 4.32 -13.51 10.53
C LEU A 135 3.11 -12.80 9.93
N ASN A 136 2.03 -12.63 10.68
CA ASN A 136 0.86 -11.87 10.21
C ASN A 136 0.88 -10.48 10.86
N LEU A 137 1.07 -9.43 10.05
CA LEU A 137 1.17 -8.04 10.48
C LEU A 137 -0.16 -7.32 10.22
N ASP A 138 -0.73 -6.73 11.27
CA ASP A 138 -2.02 -6.05 11.28
C ASP A 138 -1.90 -4.63 11.87
N GLY A 139 -2.89 -3.78 11.60
CA GLY A 139 -2.86 -2.33 11.88
C GLY A 139 -2.48 -1.52 10.65
N ASN A 140 -1.43 -0.69 10.74
CA ASN A 140 -0.89 0.10 9.63
C ASN A 140 0.60 -0.15 9.44
N VAL A 141 1.08 -0.22 8.20
CA VAL A 141 2.52 -0.36 7.89
C VAL A 141 2.97 0.69 6.90
N THR A 142 4.04 1.41 7.23
CA THR A 142 4.66 2.43 6.36
C THR A 142 6.12 2.06 6.06
N VAL A 143 6.47 1.86 4.79
CA VAL A 143 7.87 1.72 4.34
C VAL A 143 8.45 3.11 4.07
N ALA A 144 9.04 3.70 5.11
CA ALA A 144 9.56 5.07 5.12
C ALA A 144 11.01 5.18 4.59
N GLY A 145 11.79 4.11 4.73
CA GLY A 145 13.16 3.99 4.21
C GLY A 145 13.44 2.57 3.73
N ASN A 146 14.39 2.39 2.79
CA ASN A 146 14.62 1.11 2.10
C ASN A 146 14.78 -0.03 3.11
N SER A 147 13.88 -1.01 3.07
CA SER A 147 13.75 -2.03 4.10
C SER A 147 13.75 -3.42 3.50
N SER A 148 14.20 -4.40 4.26
CA SER A 148 14.35 -5.78 3.81
C SER A 148 13.54 -6.77 4.65
N LEU A 149 12.96 -7.77 3.99
CA LEU A 149 12.18 -8.86 4.55
C LEU A 149 12.88 -10.18 4.24
N GLN A 150 13.46 -10.81 5.28
CA GLN A 150 14.16 -12.07 5.16
C GLN A 150 13.22 -13.25 5.49
N THR A 151 12.64 -13.86 4.47
CA THR A 151 11.72 -15.01 4.58
C THR A 151 12.49 -16.33 4.62
N ILE A 152 13.11 -16.67 5.75
CA ILE A 152 13.94 -17.88 5.81
C ILE A 152 13.09 -19.14 5.72
N ARG A 153 12.07 -19.28 6.57
CA ARG A 153 11.30 -20.54 6.71
C ARG A 153 9.79 -20.38 6.81
N ALA A 154 9.35 -19.13 6.84
CA ALA A 154 8.03 -18.70 7.24
C ALA A 154 7.67 -17.44 6.45
N SER A 155 6.40 -17.32 6.08
CA SER A 155 5.88 -16.23 5.27
C SER A 155 5.69 -14.95 6.09
N VAL A 156 5.58 -13.80 5.42
CA VAL A 156 5.15 -12.53 6.01
C VAL A 156 3.86 -12.11 5.31
N ASN A 157 2.76 -12.03 6.06
CA ASN A 157 1.45 -11.65 5.54
C ASN A 157 1.08 -10.27 6.09
N PHE A 158 1.03 -9.28 5.22
CA PHE A 158 0.52 -7.94 5.54
C PHE A 158 -1.01 -7.96 5.45
N LEU A 159 -1.66 -8.18 6.60
CA LEU A 159 -3.11 -8.03 6.79
C LEU A 159 -3.48 -6.53 6.80
N ALA A 160 -2.59 -5.72 7.37
CA ALA A 160 -2.60 -4.27 7.34
C ALA A 160 -2.58 -3.70 5.90
N ALA A 161 -3.00 -2.45 5.76
CA ALA A 161 -2.62 -1.65 4.59
C ALA A 161 -1.12 -1.32 4.66
N VAL A 162 -0.43 -1.49 3.53
CA VAL A 162 0.97 -1.08 3.35
C VAL A 162 1.00 0.24 2.58
N GLY A 163 1.72 1.22 3.11
CA GLY A 163 1.99 2.53 2.52
C GLY A 163 3.49 2.84 2.49
N GLY A 164 3.83 4.03 2.00
CA GLY A 164 5.23 4.46 1.82
C GLY A 164 5.72 4.30 0.38
N SER A 165 6.94 4.79 0.12
CA SER A 165 7.50 4.91 -1.23
C SER A 165 8.97 4.51 -1.32
N ALA A 166 9.55 3.97 -0.25
CA ALA A 166 10.90 3.43 -0.27
C ALA A 166 10.88 1.95 -0.70
N GLU A 167 12.03 1.45 -1.16
CA GLU A 167 12.18 0.06 -1.63
C GLU A 167 11.85 -0.96 -0.52
N LEU A 168 11.15 -2.02 -0.88
CA LEU A 168 10.93 -3.19 -0.04
C LEU A 168 11.57 -4.42 -0.69
N ARG A 169 12.72 -4.85 -0.16
CA ARG A 169 13.44 -6.04 -0.62
C ARG A 169 12.94 -7.29 0.07
N ILE A 170 12.76 -8.38 -0.67
CA ILE A 170 12.29 -9.69 -0.18
C ILE A 170 13.36 -10.70 -0.55
N TYR A 171 14.01 -11.33 0.44
CA TYR A 171 15.23 -12.09 0.16
C TYR A 171 15.47 -13.34 1.00
N ASN A 172 16.40 -14.18 0.51
CA ASN A 172 16.93 -15.38 1.17
C ASN A 172 15.85 -16.43 1.50
N ARG A 173 14.98 -16.69 0.51
CA ARG A 173 13.94 -17.72 0.59
C ARG A 173 14.54 -19.12 0.67
N GLN A 174 14.25 -19.88 1.73
CA GLN A 174 14.58 -21.31 1.72
C GLN A 174 13.54 -22.07 0.90
N ALA A 175 13.83 -22.30 -0.39
CA ALA A 175 12.94 -22.97 -1.35
C ALA A 175 12.35 -24.34 -0.91
N ALA A 176 12.92 -25.00 0.10
CA ALA A 176 12.35 -26.21 0.70
C ALA A 176 11.04 -25.98 1.48
N ASN A 177 10.81 -24.74 1.94
CA ASN A 177 9.62 -24.28 2.63
C ASN A 177 8.78 -23.29 1.79
N ASP A 178 9.38 -22.75 0.72
CA ASP A 178 8.86 -21.69 -0.15
C ASP A 178 8.06 -20.57 0.54
N PRO A 179 8.64 -19.89 1.56
CA PRO A 179 7.94 -18.82 2.26
C PRO A 179 7.81 -17.55 1.42
N THR A 180 6.66 -16.90 1.58
CA THR A 180 6.16 -15.82 0.72
C THR A 180 6.00 -14.52 1.50
N VAL A 181 6.14 -13.37 0.84
CA VAL A 181 5.66 -12.08 1.35
C VAL A 181 4.36 -11.73 0.64
N THR A 182 3.25 -11.68 1.38
CA THR A 182 1.91 -11.48 0.84
C THR A 182 1.38 -10.10 1.22
N PHE A 183 0.89 -9.35 0.25
CA PHE A 183 0.05 -8.17 0.47
C PHE A 183 -1.43 -8.58 0.33
N LEU A 184 -2.25 -8.32 1.36
CA LEU A 184 -3.66 -8.75 1.39
C LEU A 184 -4.69 -7.60 1.33
N SER A 185 -4.26 -6.34 1.53
CA SER A 185 -5.19 -5.22 1.69
C SER A 185 -5.50 -4.48 0.38
N SER A 186 -6.79 -4.29 0.11
CA SER A 186 -7.29 -3.42 -0.97
C SER A 186 -7.08 -1.93 -0.70
N ALA A 187 -6.70 -1.58 0.53
CA ALA A 187 -6.42 -0.21 0.98
C ALA A 187 -4.92 0.14 0.93
N ASN A 188 -4.06 -0.73 0.39
CA ASN A 188 -2.64 -0.43 0.17
C ASN A 188 -2.44 0.88 -0.62
N THR A 189 -1.52 1.70 -0.14
CA THR A 189 -1.07 2.96 -0.77
C THR A 189 0.43 2.94 -1.07
N PHE A 190 1.09 1.79 -0.96
CA PHE A 190 2.50 1.62 -1.27
C PHE A 190 2.78 1.94 -2.74
N THR A 191 3.80 2.78 -2.97
CA THR A 191 4.31 3.21 -4.28
C THR A 191 5.84 3.08 -4.36
N GLY A 192 6.43 2.23 -3.52
CA GLY A 192 7.85 1.92 -3.58
C GLY A 192 8.12 0.79 -4.57
N ASP A 193 9.41 0.51 -4.76
CA ASP A 193 9.88 -0.64 -5.52
C ASP A 193 9.80 -1.92 -4.69
N ILE A 194 9.64 -3.06 -5.38
CA ILE A 194 9.72 -4.40 -4.79
C ILE A 194 10.87 -5.16 -5.45
N ASP A 195 11.99 -5.28 -4.73
CA ASP A 195 13.12 -6.13 -5.11
C ASP A 195 12.91 -7.54 -4.57
N VAL A 196 12.69 -8.52 -5.44
CA VAL A 196 12.34 -9.90 -5.06
C VAL A 196 13.58 -10.81 -4.93
N ASP A 197 14.81 -10.30 -5.00
CA ASP A 197 16.12 -10.97 -4.72
C ASP A 197 16.06 -12.38 -4.06
N VAL A 198 15.85 -13.44 -4.86
CA VAL A 198 15.78 -14.84 -4.36
C VAL A 198 14.66 -15.02 -3.31
N GLY A 199 13.52 -14.37 -3.56
CA GLY A 199 12.35 -14.20 -2.70
C GLY A 199 11.08 -14.73 -3.36
N HIS A 200 9.94 -14.61 -2.68
CA HIS A 200 8.62 -14.91 -3.26
C HIS A 200 7.67 -13.80 -2.80
N PHE A 201 7.14 -13.03 -3.74
CA PHE A 201 6.15 -12.00 -3.50
C PHE A 201 4.78 -12.41 -4.03
N THR A 202 3.72 -12.14 -3.28
CA THR A 202 2.33 -12.32 -3.72
C THR A 202 1.50 -11.08 -3.47
N LEU A 203 0.82 -10.61 -4.51
CA LEU A 203 -0.29 -9.67 -4.40
C LEU A 203 -1.59 -10.46 -4.46
N ALA A 204 -2.27 -10.65 -3.32
CA ALA A 204 -3.47 -11.48 -3.24
C ALA A 204 -4.68 -10.86 -3.95
N ASP A 205 -5.70 -11.67 -4.25
CA ASP A 205 -6.97 -11.23 -4.84
C ASP A 205 -7.58 -10.02 -4.09
N ASN A 206 -8.02 -9.00 -4.84
CA ASN A 206 -8.46 -7.67 -4.38
C ASN A 206 -7.40 -6.83 -3.61
N ALA A 207 -6.20 -7.33 -3.33
CA ALA A 207 -5.14 -6.52 -2.74
C ALA A 207 -4.59 -5.54 -3.78
N ARG A 208 -4.22 -4.33 -3.36
CA ARG A 208 -3.78 -3.28 -4.29
C ARG A 208 -2.25 -3.15 -4.35
N MET A 209 -1.72 -2.95 -5.56
CA MET A 209 -0.41 -2.38 -5.80
C MET A 209 -0.55 -1.08 -6.60
N ASN A 210 0.15 -0.01 -6.19
CA ASN A 210 0.07 1.28 -6.85
C ASN A 210 1.37 1.58 -7.59
N PHE A 211 1.24 2.11 -8.80
CA PHE A 211 2.35 2.46 -9.67
C PHE A 211 2.25 3.93 -10.07
N VAL A 212 3.25 4.72 -9.69
CA VAL A 212 3.34 6.15 -10.03
C VAL A 212 4.05 6.28 -11.37
N ILE A 213 3.34 6.73 -12.41
CA ILE A 213 3.87 6.79 -13.77
C ILE A 213 4.35 8.21 -14.08
N GLY A 214 5.67 8.36 -14.23
CA GLY A 214 6.34 9.64 -14.45
C GLY A 214 6.25 10.16 -15.88
N ALA A 215 6.59 11.44 -16.05
CA ALA A 215 6.53 12.17 -17.32
C ALA A 215 7.58 11.74 -18.37
N SER A 216 8.53 10.88 -17.99
CA SER A 216 9.53 10.29 -18.87
C SER A 216 9.37 8.78 -18.88
N SER A 217 9.59 8.16 -20.05
CA SER A 217 9.69 6.70 -20.17
C SER A 217 10.73 6.13 -19.19
N GLY A 218 10.38 5.02 -18.53
CA GLY A 218 11.20 4.35 -17.53
C GLY A 218 11.28 5.03 -16.16
N VAL A 219 10.46 6.06 -15.90
CA VAL A 219 10.35 6.68 -14.56
C VAL A 219 9.06 6.21 -13.91
N ASN A 220 9.17 5.18 -13.08
CA ASN A 220 8.09 4.57 -12.31
C ASN A 220 8.68 3.78 -11.13
N ASN A 221 7.84 3.31 -10.21
CA ASN A 221 8.22 2.22 -9.30
C ASN A 221 7.93 0.85 -9.96
N GLU A 222 8.65 -0.19 -9.54
CA GLU A 222 8.78 -1.45 -10.28
C GLU A 222 8.82 -2.70 -9.36
N ILE A 223 8.42 -3.85 -9.89
CA ILE A 223 8.66 -5.17 -9.28
C ILE A 223 9.77 -5.87 -10.10
N TYR A 224 10.92 -6.16 -9.50
CA TYR A 224 12.09 -6.72 -10.21
C TYR A 224 12.93 -7.66 -9.33
N ASP A 225 14.03 -8.19 -9.86
CA ASP A 225 15.05 -8.96 -9.12
C ASP A 225 16.43 -8.32 -9.28
N SER A 226 16.96 -7.69 -8.22
CA SER A 226 18.26 -7.02 -8.26
C SER A 226 19.45 -7.98 -8.43
N SER A 227 19.26 -9.27 -8.13
CA SER A 227 20.29 -10.29 -8.23
C SER A 227 20.52 -10.78 -9.66
N ALA A 228 19.46 -10.81 -10.48
CA ALA A 228 19.39 -11.18 -11.91
C ALA A 228 20.09 -12.50 -12.34
N ALA A 229 20.72 -13.23 -11.42
CA ALA A 229 21.65 -14.33 -11.70
C ALA A 229 21.14 -15.69 -11.24
N SER A 230 20.02 -15.73 -10.50
CA SER A 230 19.38 -16.94 -10.00
C SER A 230 17.88 -16.85 -10.15
N SER A 231 17.38 -17.30 -11.31
CA SER A 231 15.97 -17.34 -11.75
C SER A 231 15.06 -18.19 -10.86
N THR A 232 14.93 -17.77 -9.60
CA THR A 232 14.28 -18.47 -8.50
C THR A 232 13.36 -17.55 -7.71
N SER A 233 13.45 -16.24 -7.91
CA SER A 233 12.45 -15.27 -7.46
C SER A 233 11.09 -15.61 -8.08
N ILE A 234 10.04 -15.62 -7.27
CA ILE A 234 8.66 -15.95 -7.69
C ILE A 234 7.76 -14.74 -7.42
N VAL A 235 6.89 -14.41 -8.37
CA VAL A 235 5.94 -13.30 -8.25
C VAL A 235 4.56 -13.76 -8.71
N ASP A 236 3.64 -13.90 -7.76
CA ASP A 236 2.24 -14.27 -8.04
C ASP A 236 1.33 -13.05 -7.84
N LEU A 237 0.59 -12.68 -8.89
CA LEU A 237 -0.19 -11.44 -8.98
C LEU A 237 -1.66 -11.79 -9.24
N ASP A 238 -2.42 -11.97 -8.16
CA ASP A 238 -3.87 -12.21 -8.18
C ASP A 238 -4.69 -10.92 -7.98
N GLY A 239 -4.06 -9.84 -7.51
CA GLY A 239 -4.73 -8.59 -7.12
C GLY A 239 -4.84 -7.49 -8.17
N ASP A 240 -5.10 -6.28 -7.69
CA ASP A 240 -5.40 -5.08 -8.47
C ASP A 240 -4.17 -4.16 -8.64
N PHE A 241 -3.78 -3.91 -9.89
CA PHE A 241 -2.84 -2.85 -10.25
C PHE A 241 -3.56 -1.51 -10.42
N TYR A 242 -3.04 -0.47 -9.79
CA TYR A 242 -3.51 0.91 -9.92
C TYR A 242 -2.41 1.82 -10.48
N PHE A 243 -2.59 2.33 -11.70
CA PHE A 243 -1.68 3.29 -12.31
C PHE A 243 -2.09 4.74 -11.99
N ASP A 244 -1.26 5.49 -11.27
CA ASP A 244 -1.35 6.95 -11.25
C ASP A 244 -0.72 7.51 -12.52
N LEU A 245 -1.59 7.82 -13.48
CA LEU A 245 -1.26 8.38 -14.79
C LEU A 245 -1.26 9.92 -14.79
N SER A 246 -1.40 10.59 -13.64
CA SER A 246 -1.54 12.05 -13.55
C SER A 246 -0.35 12.83 -14.13
N SER A 247 0.83 12.22 -14.12
CA SER A 247 2.08 12.77 -14.65
C SER A 247 2.60 12.03 -15.88
N ALA A 248 1.92 10.98 -16.35
CA ALA A 248 2.39 10.11 -17.41
C ALA A 248 2.46 10.83 -18.77
N SER A 249 3.47 10.49 -19.57
CA SER A 249 3.56 10.97 -20.96
C SER A 249 2.48 10.34 -21.83
N THR A 250 1.99 11.08 -22.82
CA THR A 250 1.13 10.57 -23.90
C THR A 250 1.85 10.52 -25.25
N THR A 251 3.20 10.49 -25.26
CA THR A 251 3.99 10.40 -26.49
C THR A 251 4.10 8.95 -26.93
N GLN A 252 3.64 8.64 -28.15
CA GLN A 252 3.68 7.26 -28.68
C GLN A 252 5.11 6.70 -28.65
N GLY A 253 5.26 5.51 -28.07
CA GLY A 253 6.54 4.82 -27.93
C GLY A 253 7.22 5.01 -26.58
N ASP A 254 6.72 5.89 -25.71
CA ASP A 254 7.10 5.89 -24.30
C ASP A 254 6.56 4.64 -23.59
N PHE A 255 7.36 4.08 -22.68
CA PHE A 255 7.03 2.90 -21.90
C PHE A 255 7.61 2.96 -20.48
N TRP A 256 7.06 2.12 -19.59
CA TRP A 256 7.42 1.97 -18.19
C TRP A 256 7.44 0.48 -17.88
N ASN A 257 8.50 -0.01 -17.23
CA ASN A 257 8.64 -1.42 -16.87
C ASN A 257 8.04 -1.60 -15.49
N ILE A 258 6.89 -2.29 -15.41
CA ILE A 258 6.07 -2.36 -14.19
C ILE A 258 6.43 -3.64 -13.41
N VAL A 259 6.60 -4.73 -14.15
CA VAL A 259 7.08 -6.01 -13.64
C VAL A 259 8.21 -6.47 -14.56
N ASP A 260 9.44 -6.49 -14.07
CA ASP A 260 10.60 -6.82 -14.89
C ASP A 260 10.71 -8.33 -15.15
N LEU A 261 9.97 -8.80 -16.15
CA LEU A 261 10.00 -10.20 -16.59
C LEU A 261 11.40 -10.65 -17.06
N ALA A 262 12.32 -9.72 -17.35
CA ALA A 262 13.68 -10.05 -17.77
C ALA A 262 14.60 -10.39 -16.58
N SER A 263 14.51 -9.68 -15.44
CA SER A 263 15.26 -10.04 -14.22
C SER A 263 14.60 -11.17 -13.43
N LEU A 264 13.26 -11.13 -13.26
CA LEU A 264 12.49 -12.16 -12.56
C LEU A 264 12.49 -13.51 -13.31
N GLY A 265 12.55 -13.43 -14.64
CA GLY A 265 12.33 -14.53 -15.57
C GLY A 265 10.84 -14.81 -15.76
N ALA A 266 10.31 -14.52 -16.95
CA ALA A 266 8.88 -14.56 -17.26
C ALA A 266 8.11 -15.83 -16.83
N SER A 267 8.75 -17.00 -16.76
CA SER A 267 8.11 -18.25 -16.29
C SER A 267 7.90 -18.33 -14.77
N ASN A 268 8.46 -17.40 -14.00
CA ASN A 268 8.34 -17.29 -12.54
C ASN A 268 7.37 -16.17 -12.12
N VAL A 269 6.76 -15.48 -13.09
CA VAL A 269 5.78 -14.42 -12.86
C VAL A 269 4.42 -14.92 -13.31
N THR A 270 3.46 -15.00 -12.39
CA THR A 270 2.09 -15.42 -12.67
C THR A 270 1.17 -14.21 -12.57
N PHE A 271 0.50 -13.86 -13.67
CA PHE A 271 -0.72 -13.04 -13.61
C PHE A 271 -1.90 -14.01 -13.46
N GLY A 272 -2.58 -13.96 -12.32
CA GLY A 272 -3.60 -14.94 -11.92
C GLY A 272 -4.98 -14.73 -12.54
N GLU A 273 -5.91 -15.65 -12.29
CA GLU A 273 -7.28 -15.58 -12.86
C GLU A 273 -8.08 -14.37 -12.36
N THR A 274 -7.74 -13.83 -11.19
CA THR A 274 -8.36 -12.63 -10.60
C THR A 274 -7.59 -11.35 -10.87
N PHE A 275 -6.41 -11.42 -11.50
CA PHE A 275 -5.57 -10.26 -11.79
C PHE A 275 -6.36 -9.16 -12.53
N SER A 276 -6.19 -7.93 -12.07
CA SER A 276 -6.93 -6.80 -12.62
C SER A 276 -6.08 -5.53 -12.71
N VAL A 277 -6.32 -4.74 -13.77
CA VAL A 277 -5.78 -3.39 -13.89
C VAL A 277 -6.92 -2.38 -13.77
N ASN A 278 -6.97 -1.68 -12.64
CA ASN A 278 -8.06 -0.76 -12.32
C ASN A 278 -8.15 0.39 -13.34
N GLY A 279 -9.32 0.55 -13.96
CA GLY A 279 -9.59 1.58 -14.97
C GLY A 279 -9.16 1.20 -16.39
N PHE A 280 -8.72 -0.04 -16.63
CA PHE A 280 -8.38 -0.57 -17.95
C PHE A 280 -9.38 -1.66 -18.38
N SER A 281 -9.48 -1.90 -19.69
CA SER A 281 -10.27 -2.99 -20.28
C SER A 281 -9.36 -4.12 -20.76
N ASN A 282 -9.59 -5.35 -20.29
CA ASN A 282 -8.83 -6.54 -20.68
C ASN A 282 -9.26 -7.10 -22.05
N SER A 283 -8.29 -7.47 -22.89
CA SER A 283 -8.43 -8.30 -24.08
C SER A 283 -7.36 -9.41 -24.16
N GLY A 284 -7.34 -10.34 -23.20
CA GLY A 284 -6.41 -11.46 -23.13
C GLY A 284 -5.31 -11.18 -22.11
N THR A 285 -4.09 -10.93 -22.58
CA THR A 285 -2.96 -10.44 -21.76
C THR A 285 -2.82 -8.91 -21.83
N LEU A 286 -3.64 -8.25 -22.65
CA LEU A 286 -3.51 -6.83 -22.98
C LEU A 286 -4.64 -6.02 -22.34
N TRP A 287 -4.26 -5.13 -21.43
CA TRP A 287 -5.13 -4.19 -20.75
C TRP A 287 -5.00 -2.82 -21.41
N THR A 288 -6.10 -2.14 -21.74
CA THR A 288 -6.06 -0.84 -22.43
C THR A 288 -6.91 0.23 -21.75
N SER A 289 -6.42 1.48 -21.74
CA SER A 289 -7.16 2.65 -21.28
C SER A 289 -6.69 3.93 -21.99
N GLY A 290 -7.50 4.45 -22.92
CA GLY A 290 -7.19 5.66 -23.68
C GLY A 290 -5.93 5.52 -24.55
N TYR A 291 -4.86 6.21 -24.13
CA TYR A 291 -3.53 6.16 -24.77
C TYR A 291 -2.65 5.01 -24.27
N TYR A 292 -3.04 4.32 -23.20
CA TYR A 292 -2.17 3.40 -22.48
C TYR A 292 -2.54 1.94 -22.73
N ALA A 293 -1.52 1.09 -22.82
CA ALA A 293 -1.66 -0.35 -22.82
C ALA A 293 -0.65 -1.01 -21.87
N PHE A 294 -1.12 -1.87 -20.97
CA PHE A 294 -0.29 -2.76 -20.17
C PHE A 294 -0.40 -4.18 -20.73
N ASP A 295 0.73 -4.84 -20.98
CA ASP A 295 0.79 -6.20 -21.54
C ASP A 295 1.47 -7.14 -20.55
N GLU A 296 0.73 -8.12 -20.02
CA GLU A 296 1.21 -9.14 -19.09
C GLU A 296 2.36 -9.97 -19.70
N SER A 297 2.46 -10.08 -21.02
CA SER A 297 3.51 -10.85 -21.70
C SER A 297 4.86 -10.13 -21.76
N THR A 298 4.89 -8.83 -21.47
CA THR A 298 6.11 -8.02 -21.38
C THR A 298 6.31 -7.39 -20.01
N GLY A 299 5.27 -7.29 -19.18
CA GLY A 299 5.30 -6.60 -17.89
C GLY A 299 5.38 -5.06 -18.01
N THR A 300 5.13 -4.52 -19.21
CA THR A 300 5.32 -3.09 -19.51
C THR A 300 3.99 -2.36 -19.72
N LEU A 301 3.93 -1.14 -19.20
CA LEU A 301 2.94 -0.13 -19.57
C LEU A 301 3.52 0.72 -20.72
N SER A 302 2.74 1.00 -21.75
CA SER A 302 3.20 1.71 -22.95
C SER A 302 2.16 2.66 -23.52
N VAL A 303 2.63 3.69 -24.25
CA VAL A 303 1.76 4.60 -24.99
C VAL A 303 1.51 4.07 -26.41
N ILE A 304 0.25 3.70 -26.67
CA ILE A 304 -0.25 3.24 -27.96
C ILE A 304 -0.87 4.39 -28.79
N PRO A 305 -0.97 4.26 -30.13
CA PRO A 305 -1.73 5.20 -30.96
C PRO A 305 -3.21 5.25 -30.53
N GLU A 306 -3.84 6.42 -30.66
CA GLU A 306 -5.30 6.52 -30.43
C GLU A 306 -6.07 5.48 -31.29
N PRO A 307 -7.15 4.87 -30.79
CA PRO A 307 -7.95 3.90 -31.53
C PRO A 307 -8.48 4.40 -32.91
N SER A 308 -8.64 5.71 -33.06
CA SER A 308 -8.97 6.40 -34.32
C SER A 308 -7.86 6.32 -35.38
N SER A 309 -6.60 6.31 -34.94
CA SER A 309 -5.40 6.23 -35.79
C SER A 309 -5.25 4.84 -36.39
N ALA A 310 -5.43 3.80 -35.58
CA ALA A 310 -5.32 2.40 -36.00
C ALA A 310 -6.37 2.04 -37.07
N THR A 311 -7.60 2.54 -36.93
CA THR A 311 -8.68 2.33 -37.91
C THR A 311 -8.47 3.11 -39.21
N MET A 312 -7.91 4.33 -39.16
CA MET A 312 -7.60 5.11 -40.37
C MET A 312 -6.45 4.53 -41.20
N ILE A 313 -5.46 3.88 -40.57
CA ILE A 313 -4.38 3.17 -41.29
C ILE A 313 -4.93 1.96 -42.05
N LEU A 314 -5.86 1.20 -41.46
CA LEU A 314 -6.58 0.11 -42.15
C LEU A 314 -7.45 0.62 -43.31
N LEU A 315 -8.13 1.76 -43.15
CA LEU A 315 -8.98 2.32 -44.21
C LEU A 315 -8.16 2.90 -45.38
N ALA A 316 -6.97 3.44 -45.12
CA ALA A 316 -6.02 3.86 -46.14
C ALA A 316 -5.36 2.65 -46.86
N GLY A 317 -5.06 1.57 -46.13
CA GLY A 317 -4.44 0.36 -46.67
C GLY A 317 -5.31 -0.43 -47.66
N CYS A 318 -6.64 -0.42 -47.49
CA CYS A 318 -7.57 -1.09 -48.40
C CYS A 318 -8.07 -0.22 -49.56
N GLY A 319 -7.59 1.03 -49.67
CA GLY A 319 -8.17 2.08 -50.52
C GLY A 319 -7.64 2.22 -51.96
N VAL A 320 -6.89 1.26 -52.50
CA VAL A 320 -6.31 1.36 -53.88
C VAL A 320 -6.65 0.15 -54.74
N THR A 321 -7.92 0.05 -55.16
CA THR A 321 -8.32 -0.87 -56.24
C THR A 321 -8.14 -0.18 -57.59
N VAL A 322 -6.95 -0.30 -58.21
CA VAL A 322 -6.76 0.15 -59.61
C VAL A 322 -7.44 -0.82 -60.55
N VAL A 323 -8.68 -0.52 -60.91
CA VAL A 323 -9.42 -1.20 -61.98
C VAL A 323 -8.80 -0.82 -63.33
N VAL A 324 -7.85 -1.62 -63.82
CA VAL A 324 -7.41 -1.55 -65.22
C VAL A 324 -8.46 -2.23 -66.10
N CYS A 325 -9.48 -1.47 -66.52
CA CYS A 325 -10.39 -1.91 -67.57
C CYS A 325 -9.59 -2.19 -68.86
N GLY A 326 -9.67 -3.43 -69.34
CA GLY A 326 -8.84 -3.89 -70.45
C GLY A 326 -9.25 -3.34 -71.82
N ARG A 327 -8.39 -3.58 -72.81
CA ARG A 327 -8.73 -3.37 -74.23
C ARG A 327 -8.34 -4.60 -75.05
N ARG A 328 -9.34 -5.41 -75.40
CA ARG A 328 -9.19 -6.48 -76.42
C ARG A 328 -8.72 -5.87 -77.74
N ARG A 329 -7.76 -6.51 -78.41
CA ARG A 329 -7.68 -6.51 -79.88
C ARG A 329 -7.56 -7.95 -80.37
N SER A 330 -8.57 -8.36 -81.12
CA SER A 330 -8.51 -9.45 -82.09
C SER A 330 -7.82 -8.94 -83.35
N VAL A 331 -7.15 -9.81 -84.11
CA VAL A 331 -7.53 -10.23 -85.49
C VAL A 331 -6.40 -11.06 -86.10
N SER A 332 -6.80 -12.15 -86.80
CA SER A 332 -6.06 -13.03 -87.73
C SER A 332 -4.69 -13.57 -87.28
#